data_AF-A0A554LEW2-F1
#
_entry.id   AF-A0A554LEW2-F1
#
_cell.length_a   1.000
_cell.length_b   1.000
_cell.length_c   1.000
_cell.angle_alpha   90.00
_cell.angle_beta   90.00
_cell.angle_gamma   90.00
#
_symmetry.space_group_name_H-M   'P 1'
#
loop_
_entity.id
_entity.type
_entity.pdbx_description
1 polymer ?
#
loop_
_entity_poly.entity_id
_entity_poly.type
_entity_poly.pdbx_seq_one_letter_code
_entity_poly.pdbx_strand_id
1 'polypeptide(L)'
;MAKGDGLLNLEYHAQEISKMLDIEIEIYGFDTGEGLPEPQDYRDVPYHWKKGFYKMDVPALKAKLKKAKLVLGNIKETAVDFFEKYNPAPIAAIAYDFDFYSSTTIALKMLEAGEKYYLPRVFCYFDNVVGKEVELYNDYTGERLAINEFNYAHQNMKLGSPYHFLARKVVDPWCHRIWICHFFSHSRYNDFVSKEDQ
;
A
#
# COMPACT_ATOMS: atom_id res chain seq x y z
N MET A 1 17.30 -7.65 -6.97
CA MET A 1 16.24 -7.98 -7.95
C MET A 1 14.96 -8.21 -7.18
N ALA A 2 13.86 -7.60 -7.57
CA ALA A 2 12.54 -7.92 -7.03
C ALA A 2 12.09 -9.30 -7.54
N LYS A 3 11.53 -10.11 -6.64
CA LYS A 3 11.08 -11.49 -6.95
C LYS A 3 9.57 -11.66 -6.94
N GLY A 4 8.82 -10.63 -6.52
CA GLY A 4 7.37 -10.69 -6.35
C GLY A 4 6.90 -11.56 -5.17
N ASP A 5 7.76 -11.82 -4.19
CA ASP A 5 7.45 -12.70 -3.04
C ASP A 5 6.25 -12.17 -2.23
N GLY A 6 6.11 -10.85 -2.10
CA GLY A 6 4.93 -10.25 -1.48
C GLY A 6 3.63 -10.61 -2.20
N LEU A 7 3.62 -10.57 -3.54
CA LEU A 7 2.44 -10.90 -4.35
C LEU A 7 2.09 -12.40 -4.26
N LEU A 8 3.10 -13.27 -4.25
CA LEU A 8 2.93 -14.71 -4.06
C LEU A 8 2.37 -15.05 -2.66
N ASN A 9 2.86 -14.37 -1.62
CA ASN A 9 2.32 -14.52 -0.27
C ASN A 9 0.87 -14.03 -0.18
N LEU A 10 0.54 -12.92 -0.85
CA LEU A 10 -0.84 -12.44 -0.93
C LEU A 10 -1.75 -13.46 -1.61
N GLU A 11 -1.32 -14.13 -2.69
CA GLU A 11 -2.12 -15.20 -3.33
C GLU A 11 -2.42 -16.35 -2.36
N TYR A 12 -1.42 -16.79 -1.62
CA TYR A 12 -1.59 -17.84 -0.61
C TYR A 12 -2.59 -17.42 0.47
N HIS A 13 -2.39 -16.25 1.08
CA HIS A 13 -3.29 -15.80 2.15
C HIS A 13 -4.70 -15.50 1.65
N ALA A 14 -4.84 -14.90 0.46
CA ALA A 14 -6.14 -14.67 -0.16
C ALA A 14 -6.88 -15.99 -0.40
N GLN A 15 -6.18 -17.03 -0.86
CA GLN A 15 -6.80 -18.35 -1.04
C GLN A 15 -7.36 -18.92 0.27
N GLU A 16 -6.62 -18.81 1.38
CA GLU A 16 -7.07 -19.34 2.67
C GLU A 16 -8.20 -18.49 3.26
N ILE A 17 -8.08 -17.16 3.20
CA ILE A 17 -9.12 -16.23 3.69
C ILE A 17 -10.42 -16.39 2.89
N SER A 18 -10.34 -16.52 1.57
CA SER A 18 -11.50 -16.76 0.72
C SER A 18 -12.31 -17.99 1.15
N LYS A 19 -11.64 -19.08 1.55
CA LYS A 19 -12.32 -20.29 2.04
C LYS A 19 -12.99 -20.08 3.40
N MET A 20 -12.34 -19.34 4.30
CA MET A 20 -12.83 -19.13 5.67
C MET A 20 -14.03 -18.19 5.72
N LEU A 21 -14.06 -17.18 4.85
CA LEU A 21 -15.07 -16.12 4.86
C LEU A 21 -16.11 -16.24 3.75
N ASP A 22 -15.96 -17.22 2.84
CA ASP A 22 -16.80 -17.39 1.65
C ASP A 22 -16.89 -16.11 0.79
N ILE A 23 -15.73 -15.52 0.52
CA ILE A 23 -15.58 -14.33 -0.32
C ILE A 23 -14.51 -14.53 -1.40
N GLU A 24 -14.62 -13.77 -2.47
CA GLU A 24 -13.55 -13.65 -3.47
C GLU A 24 -12.64 -12.47 -3.15
N ILE A 25 -11.34 -12.66 -3.38
CA ILE A 25 -10.32 -11.62 -3.18
C ILE A 25 -9.56 -11.45 -4.49
N GLU A 26 -9.61 -10.23 -5.04
CA GLU A 26 -8.77 -9.83 -6.15
C GLU A 26 -7.43 -9.29 -5.64
N ILE A 27 -6.36 -9.54 -6.40
CA ILE A 27 -5.02 -9.05 -6.07
C ILE A 27 -4.45 -8.34 -7.30
N TYR A 28 -3.94 -7.13 -7.09
CA TYR A 28 -3.26 -6.32 -8.10
C TYR A 28 -1.89 -5.91 -7.57
N GLY A 29 -0.84 -6.14 -8.37
CA GLY A 29 0.53 -5.70 -8.07
C GLY A 29 1.00 -4.70 -9.10
N PHE A 30 1.46 -3.53 -8.67
CA PHE A 30 1.98 -2.48 -9.56
C PHE A 30 3.51 -2.48 -9.50
N ASP A 31 4.17 -2.47 -10.66
CA ASP A 31 5.63 -2.37 -10.73
C ASP A 31 6.04 -1.87 -12.13
N THR A 32 7.21 -1.24 -12.24
CA THR A 32 7.78 -0.91 -13.55
C THR A 32 8.32 -2.14 -14.28
N GLY A 33 8.74 -3.17 -13.53
CA GLY A 33 9.55 -4.30 -14.00
C GLY A 33 11.03 -3.97 -14.19
N GLU A 34 11.37 -2.68 -14.30
CA GLU A 34 12.70 -2.18 -14.65
C GLU A 34 13.48 -1.66 -13.42
N GLY A 35 12.85 -1.69 -12.24
CA GLY A 35 13.41 -1.19 -10.99
C GLY A 35 13.07 0.28 -10.71
N LEU A 36 13.72 0.84 -9.69
CA LEU A 36 13.47 2.22 -9.25
C LEU A 36 13.79 3.23 -10.37
N PRO A 37 12.95 4.26 -10.56
CA PRO A 37 13.25 5.37 -11.48
C PRO A 37 14.38 6.26 -10.93
N GLU A 38 14.68 7.35 -11.62
CA GLU A 38 15.61 8.37 -11.10
C GLU A 38 14.98 9.06 -9.87
N PRO A 39 15.68 9.19 -8.74
CA PRO A 39 15.18 9.96 -7.60
C PRO A 39 15.05 11.44 -7.98
N GLN A 40 14.01 12.11 -7.50
CA GLN A 40 13.73 13.50 -7.89
C GLN A 40 14.52 14.52 -7.06
N ASP A 41 14.55 14.34 -5.74
CA ASP A 41 15.31 15.17 -4.80
C ASP A 41 15.55 14.43 -3.47
N TYR A 42 15.96 15.16 -2.43
CA TYR A 42 16.28 14.59 -1.11
C TYR A 42 15.14 13.78 -0.49
N ARG A 43 13.88 14.08 -0.83
CA ARG A 43 12.70 13.39 -0.29
C ARG A 43 12.64 11.93 -0.73
N ASP A 44 13.21 11.61 -1.89
CA ASP A 44 13.37 10.23 -2.39
C ASP A 44 14.56 9.49 -1.76
N VAL A 45 15.22 10.09 -0.76
CA VAL A 45 16.31 9.46 0.00
C VAL A 45 17.46 8.95 -0.91
N PRO A 46 18.01 9.79 -1.82
CA PRO A 46 18.98 9.35 -2.83
C PRO A 46 20.34 8.92 -2.25
N TYR A 47 20.59 9.17 -0.96
CA TYR A 47 21.77 8.64 -0.26
C TYR A 47 21.65 7.13 0.04
N HIS A 48 20.42 6.59 0.05
CA HIS A 48 20.15 5.17 0.29
C HIS A 48 19.63 4.47 -0.97
N TRP A 49 18.72 5.11 -1.68
CA TRP A 49 18.09 4.55 -2.87
C TRP A 49 18.71 5.04 -4.16
N LYS A 50 18.76 4.15 -5.17
CA LYS A 50 19.35 4.45 -6.48
C LYS A 50 18.53 3.83 -7.60
N LYS A 51 18.46 4.54 -8.73
CA LYS A 51 17.88 4.03 -9.98
C LYS A 51 18.35 2.63 -10.32
N GLY A 52 17.41 1.81 -10.81
CA GLY A 52 17.65 0.44 -11.26
C GLY A 52 17.75 -0.57 -10.12
N PHE A 53 17.70 -0.14 -8.85
CA PHE A 53 17.48 -1.07 -7.75
C PHE A 53 16.18 -1.83 -7.98
N TYR A 54 16.16 -3.07 -7.49
CA TYR A 54 14.98 -3.94 -7.54
C TYR A 54 14.43 -4.29 -8.93
N LYS A 55 15.22 -4.17 -10.02
CA LYS A 55 14.82 -4.72 -11.33
C LYS A 55 14.29 -6.16 -11.20
N MET A 56 13.17 -6.43 -11.88
CA MET A 56 12.39 -7.66 -11.75
C MET A 56 12.63 -8.61 -12.92
N ASP A 57 12.61 -9.91 -12.64
CA ASP A 57 12.43 -10.93 -13.67
C ASP A 57 10.92 -11.16 -13.89
N VAL A 58 10.33 -10.33 -14.75
CA VAL A 58 8.88 -10.35 -15.02
C VAL A 58 8.41 -11.72 -15.56
N PRO A 59 9.08 -12.36 -16.54
CA PRO A 59 8.70 -13.70 -16.99
C PRO A 59 8.71 -14.73 -15.86
N ALA A 60 9.74 -14.75 -15.02
CA ALA A 60 9.83 -15.70 -13.92
C ALA A 60 8.74 -15.50 -12.86
N LEU A 61 8.37 -14.25 -12.56
CA LEU A 61 7.25 -13.98 -11.66
C LEU A 61 5.91 -14.40 -12.28
N LYS A 62 5.64 -14.00 -13.53
CA LYS A 62 4.40 -14.37 -14.23
C LYS A 62 4.19 -15.88 -14.31
N ALA A 63 5.25 -16.66 -14.43
CA ALA A 63 5.18 -18.13 -14.43
C ALA A 63 4.73 -18.73 -13.09
N LYS A 64 4.83 -17.99 -11.98
CA LYS A 64 4.48 -18.43 -10.62
C LYS A 64 3.10 -17.94 -10.17
N LEU A 65 2.68 -16.75 -10.63
CA LEU A 65 1.39 -16.17 -10.29
C LEU A 65 0.24 -17.02 -10.82
N LYS A 66 -0.81 -17.17 -10.02
CA LYS A 66 -2.01 -17.94 -10.36
C LYS A 66 -3.27 -17.09 -10.48
N LYS A 67 -3.34 -15.99 -9.73
CA LYS A 67 -4.54 -15.14 -9.58
C LYS A 67 -4.24 -13.65 -9.63
N ALA A 68 -3.11 -13.23 -9.07
CA ALA A 68 -2.76 -11.83 -8.99
C ALA A 68 -2.51 -11.25 -10.38
N LYS A 69 -3.06 -10.06 -10.62
CA LYS A 69 -2.90 -9.30 -11.85
C LYS A 69 -1.70 -8.38 -11.69
N LEU A 70 -0.70 -8.54 -12.55
CA LEU A 70 0.48 -7.67 -12.58
C LEU A 70 0.21 -6.48 -13.52
N VAL A 71 0.21 -5.27 -12.96
CA VAL A 71 0.03 -4.00 -13.66
C VAL A 71 1.42 -3.39 -13.88
N LEU A 72 1.96 -3.61 -15.08
CA LEU A 72 3.32 -3.18 -15.43
C LEU A 72 3.34 -1.77 -16.03
N GLY A 73 4.18 -0.91 -15.48
CA GLY A 73 4.40 0.46 -15.94
C GLY A 73 4.73 1.40 -14.79
N ASN A 74 5.08 2.65 -15.12
CA ASN A 74 5.29 3.67 -14.08
C ASN A 74 3.95 3.95 -13.38
N ILE A 75 3.94 4.01 -12.04
CA ILE A 75 2.72 4.28 -11.27
C ILE A 75 2.04 5.60 -11.65
N LYS A 76 2.81 6.59 -12.14
CA LYS A 76 2.28 7.84 -12.69
C LYS A 76 1.33 7.63 -13.86
N GLU A 77 1.53 6.57 -14.63
CA GLU A 77 0.75 6.22 -15.80
C GLU A 77 -0.32 5.19 -15.44
N THR A 78 0.08 4.12 -14.74
CA THR A 78 -0.80 2.97 -14.47
C THR A 78 -1.85 3.25 -13.40
N ALA A 79 -1.68 4.26 -12.55
CA ALA A 79 -2.70 4.68 -11.59
C ALA A 79 -3.88 5.43 -12.24
N VAL A 80 -3.66 6.06 -13.40
CA VAL A 80 -4.62 7.00 -14.01
C VAL A 80 -5.90 6.30 -14.46
N ASP A 81 -5.77 5.16 -15.14
CA ASP A 81 -6.89 4.42 -15.73
C ASP A 81 -7.27 3.14 -14.96
N PHE A 82 -6.58 2.85 -13.84
CA PHE A 82 -6.74 1.59 -13.11
C PHE A 82 -8.20 1.26 -12.77
N PHE A 83 -8.92 2.21 -12.18
CA PHE A 83 -10.29 1.98 -11.70
C PHE A 83 -11.31 1.82 -12.83
N GLU A 84 -11.10 2.51 -13.96
CA GLU A 84 -11.94 2.37 -15.15
C GLU A 84 -11.66 1.04 -15.85
N LYS A 85 -10.37 0.72 -16.03
CA LYS A 85 -9.90 -0.44 -16.77
C LYS A 85 -10.18 -1.76 -16.07
N TYR A 86 -9.96 -1.82 -14.75
CA TYR A 86 -10.05 -3.06 -13.99
C TYR A 86 -11.34 -3.17 -13.18
N ASN A 87 -12.01 -2.04 -12.87
CA ASN A 87 -13.19 -1.97 -12.00
C ASN A 87 -13.08 -2.94 -10.80
N PRO A 88 -12.06 -2.77 -9.95
CA PRO A 88 -11.74 -3.75 -8.91
C PRO A 88 -12.87 -3.86 -7.88
N ALA A 89 -12.90 -5.00 -7.19
CA ALA A 89 -13.70 -5.14 -5.97
C ALA A 89 -13.30 -4.09 -4.90
N PRO A 90 -14.17 -3.79 -3.91
CA PRO A 90 -13.83 -2.85 -2.85
C PRO A 90 -12.51 -3.21 -2.13
N ILE A 91 -11.61 -2.25 -2.08
CA ILE A 91 -10.25 -2.41 -1.55
C ILE A 91 -10.31 -2.36 -0.03
N ALA A 92 -9.85 -3.44 0.60
CA ALA A 92 -9.78 -3.60 2.06
C ALA A 92 -8.35 -3.45 2.62
N ALA A 93 -7.34 -3.72 1.79
CA ALA A 93 -5.94 -3.65 2.17
C ALA A 93 -5.06 -3.18 1.01
N ILE A 94 -4.00 -2.43 1.33
CA ILE A 94 -3.00 -1.91 0.39
C ILE A 94 -1.62 -2.08 1.02
N ALA A 95 -0.63 -2.50 0.23
CA ALA A 95 0.77 -2.50 0.64
C ALA A 95 1.55 -1.53 -0.26
N TYR A 96 2.11 -0.49 0.34
CA TYR A 96 3.01 0.48 -0.27
C TYR A 96 4.44 0.04 -0.01
N ASP A 97 5.15 -0.23 -1.10
CA ASP A 97 6.55 -0.64 -1.11
C ASP A 97 7.22 -0.02 -2.36
N PHE A 98 7.26 1.31 -2.38
CA PHE A 98 7.73 2.09 -3.53
C PHE A 98 9.10 2.71 -3.31
N ASP A 99 9.64 2.63 -2.09
CA ASP A 99 10.89 3.23 -1.59
C ASP A 99 10.95 4.76 -1.62
N PHE A 100 10.46 5.37 -2.69
CA PHE A 100 10.49 6.80 -2.98
C PHE A 100 9.27 7.53 -2.43
N TYR A 101 9.51 8.71 -1.87
CA TYR A 101 8.46 9.69 -1.57
C TYR A 101 7.62 10.02 -2.81
N SER A 102 8.27 10.26 -3.95
CA SER A 102 7.60 10.71 -5.18
C SER A 102 6.65 9.65 -5.74
N SER A 103 7.07 8.38 -5.77
CA SER A 103 6.22 7.25 -6.16
C SER A 103 5.09 7.00 -5.18
N THR A 104 5.36 7.03 -3.87
CA THR A 104 4.34 6.84 -2.83
C THR A 104 3.29 7.95 -2.86
N THR A 105 3.69 9.20 -3.08
CA THR A 105 2.75 10.33 -3.23
C THR A 105 1.79 10.11 -4.39
N ILE A 106 2.28 9.59 -5.53
CA ILE A 106 1.43 9.26 -6.68
C ILE A 106 0.50 8.10 -6.34
N ALA A 107 1.00 7.04 -5.72
CA ALA A 107 0.19 5.89 -5.33
C ALA A 107 -0.90 6.25 -4.31
N LEU A 108 -0.62 7.17 -3.37
CA LEU A 108 -1.60 7.65 -2.39
C LEU A 108 -2.77 8.40 -3.05
N LYS A 109 -2.57 9.10 -4.16
CA LYS A 109 -3.66 9.75 -4.91
C LYS A 109 -4.71 8.76 -5.42
N MET A 110 -4.38 7.48 -5.55
CA MET A 110 -5.36 6.48 -5.92
C MET A 110 -6.50 6.40 -4.90
N LEU A 111 -6.23 6.68 -3.61
CA LEU A 111 -7.23 6.74 -2.54
C LEU A 111 -8.33 7.79 -2.79
N GLU A 112 -8.09 8.75 -3.67
CA GLU A 112 -9.08 9.77 -4.06
C GLU A 112 -10.14 9.22 -5.03
N ALA A 113 -10.06 7.94 -5.41
CA ALA A 113 -11.13 7.29 -6.18
C ALA A 113 -12.44 7.20 -5.36
N GLY A 114 -13.57 7.05 -6.05
CA GLY A 114 -14.89 7.10 -5.44
C GLY A 114 -15.13 6.00 -4.38
N GLU A 115 -15.99 6.30 -3.40
CA GLU A 115 -16.22 5.43 -2.22
C GLU A 115 -16.54 3.97 -2.57
N LYS A 116 -17.16 3.71 -3.72
CA LYS A 116 -17.50 2.34 -4.18
C LYS A 116 -16.29 1.41 -4.28
N TYR A 117 -15.08 1.96 -4.42
CA TYR A 117 -13.84 1.20 -4.56
C TYR A 117 -13.15 0.91 -3.23
N TYR A 118 -13.67 1.38 -2.09
CA TYR A 118 -13.02 1.24 -0.79
C TYR A 118 -13.96 0.73 0.27
N LEU A 119 -13.41 0.00 1.24
CA LEU A 119 -14.08 -0.12 2.54
C LEU A 119 -13.95 1.19 3.34
N PRO A 120 -14.81 1.45 4.34
CA PRO A 120 -14.75 2.70 5.11
C PRO A 120 -13.44 2.89 5.89
N ARG A 121 -12.74 1.79 6.17
CA ARG A 121 -11.46 1.70 6.90
C ARG A 121 -10.59 0.70 6.17
N VAL A 122 -9.46 1.14 5.63
CA VAL A 122 -8.55 0.32 4.81
C VAL A 122 -7.23 0.16 5.52
N PHE A 123 -6.73 -1.08 5.60
CA PHE A 123 -5.41 -1.35 6.18
C PHE A 123 -4.32 -1.07 5.16
N CYS A 124 -3.37 -0.22 5.51
CA CYS A 124 -2.27 0.19 4.66
C CYS A 124 -0.94 -0.24 5.31
N TYR A 125 -0.19 -1.09 4.63
CA TYR A 125 1.19 -1.40 4.99
C TYR A 125 2.14 -0.45 4.26
N PHE A 126 3.16 0.06 4.95
CA PHE A 126 4.22 0.90 4.40
C PHE A 126 5.57 0.31 4.79
N ASP A 127 6.36 -0.18 3.82
CA ASP A 127 7.61 -0.88 4.14
C ASP A 127 8.66 0.05 4.75
N ASN A 128 8.70 1.31 4.29
CA ASN A 128 9.81 2.23 4.48
C ASN A 128 9.46 3.41 5.42
N VAL A 129 8.87 3.08 6.58
CA VAL A 129 8.51 4.08 7.62
C VAL A 129 9.29 3.94 8.93
N VAL A 130 9.97 2.81 9.17
CA VAL A 130 10.77 2.57 10.38
C VAL A 130 12.26 2.83 10.14
N GLY A 131 12.83 2.21 9.10
CA GLY A 131 14.23 2.38 8.70
C GLY A 131 15.24 1.77 9.69
N LYS A 132 16.53 1.90 9.37
CA LYS A 132 17.67 1.60 10.26
C LYS A 132 18.67 2.77 10.20
N GLU A 133 19.90 2.53 10.63
CA GLU A 133 20.98 3.51 10.78
C GLU A 133 21.43 4.16 9.46
N VAL A 134 21.10 3.58 8.30
CA VAL A 134 21.47 4.13 6.98
C VAL A 134 20.31 4.86 6.35
N GLU A 135 19.12 4.28 6.41
CA GLU A 135 17.90 4.79 5.78
C GLU A 135 17.45 6.09 6.45
N LEU A 136 17.54 6.16 7.78
CA LEU A 136 17.28 7.36 8.58
C LEU A 136 15.95 8.06 8.24
N TYR A 137 14.90 7.27 7.97
CA TYR A 137 13.57 7.79 7.65
C TYR A 137 13.04 8.69 8.76
N ASN A 138 12.40 9.77 8.36
CA ASN A 138 11.80 10.74 9.27
C ASN A 138 10.58 11.39 8.61
N ASP A 139 9.90 12.30 9.31
CA ASP A 139 8.66 12.92 8.84
C ASP A 139 8.82 13.88 7.65
N TYR A 140 10.05 14.14 7.22
CA TYR A 140 10.40 15.05 6.12
C TYR A 140 11.03 14.34 4.91
N THR A 141 11.05 13.00 4.90
CA THR A 141 11.53 12.19 3.76
C THR A 141 10.68 10.94 3.55
N GLY A 142 10.84 10.30 2.38
CA GLY A 142 10.27 8.99 2.08
C GLY A 142 8.75 8.90 2.25
N GLU A 143 8.28 7.71 2.62
CA GLU A 143 6.86 7.41 2.74
C GLU A 143 6.18 8.19 3.88
N ARG A 144 6.91 8.51 4.97
CA ARG A 144 6.36 9.30 6.07
C ARG A 144 5.99 10.73 5.65
N LEU A 145 6.84 11.39 4.86
CA LEU A 145 6.49 12.70 4.32
C LEU A 145 5.26 12.60 3.39
N ALA A 146 5.20 11.58 2.53
CA ALA A 146 4.06 11.38 1.63
C ALA A 146 2.74 11.20 2.41
N ILE A 147 2.77 10.41 3.49
CA ILE A 147 1.63 10.24 4.41
C ILE A 147 1.25 11.58 5.07
N ASN A 148 2.23 12.33 5.57
CA ASN A 148 1.99 13.62 6.24
C ASN A 148 1.35 14.64 5.30
N GLU A 149 1.84 14.76 4.07
CA GLU A 149 1.28 15.66 3.07
C GLU A 149 -0.11 15.22 2.59
N PHE A 150 -0.31 13.91 2.39
CA PHE A 150 -1.64 13.37 2.10
C PHE A 150 -2.63 13.71 3.21
N ASN A 151 -2.25 13.47 4.47
CA ASN A 151 -3.08 13.82 5.62
C ASN A 151 -3.34 15.32 5.70
N TYR A 152 -2.35 16.17 5.42
CA TYR A 152 -2.55 17.62 5.44
C TYR A 152 -3.53 18.09 4.36
N ALA A 153 -3.44 17.54 3.14
CA ALA A 153 -4.25 17.93 2.00
C ALA A 153 -5.73 17.50 2.10
N HIS A 154 -6.03 16.45 2.89
CA HIS A 154 -7.36 15.85 2.93
C HIS A 154 -8.06 16.07 4.28
N GLN A 155 -9.22 16.71 4.29
CA GLN A 155 -10.00 16.90 5.52
C GLN A 155 -10.74 15.62 5.95
N ASN A 156 -11.33 14.89 4.99
CA ASN A 156 -12.22 13.76 5.24
C ASN A 156 -11.59 12.38 5.02
N MET A 157 -10.27 12.32 4.77
CA MET A 157 -9.52 11.08 4.62
C MET A 157 -8.20 11.20 5.37
N LYS A 158 -7.88 10.23 6.23
CA LYS A 158 -6.65 10.25 7.03
C LYS A 158 -6.05 8.86 7.17
N LEU A 159 -4.74 8.77 7.02
CA LEU A 159 -3.91 7.64 7.43
C LEU A 159 -3.48 7.84 8.88
N GLY A 160 -3.98 6.99 9.78
CA GLY A 160 -3.67 7.02 11.21
C GLY A 160 -2.93 5.78 11.68
N SER A 161 -2.17 5.92 12.77
CA SER A 161 -1.49 4.79 13.39
C SER A 161 -2.49 3.80 14.02
N PRO A 162 -2.30 2.49 13.87
CA PRO A 162 -3.15 1.46 14.44
C PRO A 162 -2.78 1.25 15.91
N TYR A 163 -3.18 2.18 16.79
CA TYR A 163 -2.77 2.17 18.20
C TYR A 163 -3.05 0.84 18.92
N HIS A 164 -4.06 0.08 18.49
CA HIS A 164 -4.34 -1.26 19.04
C HIS A 164 -3.21 -2.28 18.80
N PHE A 165 -2.46 -2.18 17.70
CA PHE A 165 -1.26 -3.00 17.49
C PHE A 165 -0.10 -2.56 18.37
N LEU A 166 0.02 -1.26 18.62
CA LEU A 166 1.09 -0.67 19.43
C LEU A 166 0.86 -0.84 20.94
N ALA A 167 -0.38 -1.11 21.35
CA ALA A 167 -0.73 -1.40 22.74
C ALA A 167 -0.41 -2.85 23.17
N ARG A 168 0.09 -3.70 22.26
CA ARG A 168 0.45 -5.09 22.57
C ARG A 168 1.65 -5.13 23.52
N LYS A 169 1.67 -6.11 24.43
CA LYS A 169 2.80 -6.32 25.37
C LYS A 169 4.14 -6.54 24.65
N VAL A 170 4.10 -7.22 23.52
CA VAL A 170 5.23 -7.40 22.60
C VAL A 170 4.80 -6.82 21.26
N VAL A 171 5.53 -5.82 20.80
CA VAL A 171 5.27 -5.12 19.54
C VAL A 171 6.33 -5.54 18.53
N ASP A 172 5.92 -6.34 17.56
CA ASP A 172 6.79 -6.72 16.46
C ASP A 172 7.00 -5.50 15.53
N PRO A 173 8.18 -5.37 14.87
CA PRO A 173 8.49 -4.22 14.02
C PRO A 173 7.44 -3.94 12.93
N TRP A 174 6.79 -4.99 12.39
CA TRP A 174 5.74 -4.83 11.38
C TRP A 174 4.51 -4.07 11.90
N CYS A 175 4.26 -4.06 13.20
CA CYS A 175 3.14 -3.31 13.80
C CYS A 175 3.26 -1.80 13.57
N HIS A 176 4.49 -1.29 13.46
CA HIS A 176 4.78 0.12 13.14
C HIS A 176 4.63 0.46 11.65
N ARG A 177 4.54 -0.57 10.80
CA ARG A 177 4.41 -0.44 9.34
C ARG A 177 2.96 -0.45 8.89
N ILE A 178 2.02 -0.79 9.77
CA ILE A 178 0.59 -0.70 9.47
C ILE A 178 0.08 0.69 9.83
N TRP A 179 -0.78 1.20 8.97
CA TRP A 179 -1.57 2.42 9.08
C TRP A 179 -3.01 2.10 8.67
N ILE A 180 -3.98 2.86 9.15
CA ILE A 180 -5.38 2.70 8.75
C ILE A 180 -5.80 3.96 8.01
N CYS A 181 -6.19 3.82 6.75
CA CYS A 181 -6.85 4.89 6.02
C CYS A 181 -8.33 4.91 6.41
N HIS A 182 -8.77 6.02 6.98
CA HIS A 182 -10.16 6.28 7.34
C HIS A 182 -10.82 7.18 6.30
N PHE A 183 -11.92 6.71 5.71
CA PHE A 183 -12.76 7.50 4.79
C PHE A 183 -13.97 8.06 5.56
N PHE A 184 -13.80 9.18 6.25
CA PHE A 184 -14.83 9.71 7.17
C PHE A 184 -16.16 10.04 6.49
N SER A 185 -16.14 10.35 5.19
CA SER A 185 -17.35 10.62 4.40
C SER A 185 -17.95 9.38 3.72
N HIS A 186 -17.35 8.20 3.87
CA HIS A 186 -17.91 6.97 3.31
C HIS A 186 -19.29 6.70 3.94
N SER A 187 -20.29 6.37 3.12
CA SER A 187 -21.69 6.14 3.54
C SER A 187 -21.83 5.17 4.72
N ARG A 188 -21.05 4.09 4.70
CA ARG A 188 -20.97 3.06 5.76
C ARG A 188 -19.94 3.31 6.88
N TYR A 189 -19.32 4.49 6.96
CA TYR A 189 -18.28 4.74 7.97
C TYR A 189 -18.79 4.59 9.40
N ASN A 190 -20.03 5.04 9.63
CA ASN A 190 -20.69 5.03 10.93
C ASN A 190 -21.52 3.76 11.19
N ASP A 191 -21.42 2.73 10.34
CA ASP A 191 -22.05 1.44 10.60
C ASP A 191 -21.50 0.85 11.91
N PHE A 192 -22.39 0.40 12.79
CA PHE A 192 -22.01 -0.32 13.99
C PHE A 192 -21.45 -1.70 13.61
N VAL A 193 -20.19 -1.96 13.99
CA VAL A 193 -19.47 -3.21 13.67
C VAL A 193 -18.93 -3.91 14.92
N SER A 194 -19.30 -3.43 16.11
CA SER A 194 -18.91 -4.03 17.38
C SER A 194 -19.92 -5.09 17.85
N LYS A 195 -19.68 -5.64 19.03
CA LYS A 195 -20.66 -6.43 19.78
C LYS A 195 -21.58 -5.49 20.56
N GLU A 196 -22.86 -5.82 20.69
CA GLU A 196 -23.90 -4.94 21.24
C GLU A 196 -23.60 -4.36 22.63
N ASP A 197 -22.77 -5.03 23.44
CA ASP A 197 -22.47 -4.66 24.84
C ASP A 197 -21.01 -4.23 25.08
N GLN A 198 -20.34 -3.65 24.07
CA GLN A 198 -19.01 -3.03 24.23
C GLN A 198 -19.06 -1.52 24.40
#